data_AF-A0A929I0A6-F1
#
_entry.id   AF-A0A929I0A6-F1
#
_cell.length_a   1.000
_cell.length_b   1.000
_cell.length_c   1.000
_cell.angle_alpha   90.00
_cell.angle_beta   90.00
_cell.angle_gamma   90.00
#
_symmetry.space_group_name_H-M   'P 1'
#
loop_
_entity.id
_entity.type
_entity.pdbx_description
1 polymer ?
#
loop_
_entity_poly.entity_id
_entity_poly.type
_entity_poly.pdbx_seq_one_letter_code
_entity_poly.pdbx_strand_id
1 'polypeptide(L)'
;MDKKYQKLLLVVVAKAPVPGEVKTRLSPEFTTQEATNLYRCFIQDRIKEIGNLAGVDLAISYTPENSEKYFAKFISNGFHLFPQRGKDLGERLSNIFVDKLAQEYDAVSIIDSDTPDLPRSIVQQSFQLLTADRVDAVFGPCYDGGYYLVGMRQPHPELFQKIPWSTE
;
A
#
# COMPACT_ATOMS: atom_id res chain seq x y z
N MET A 1 19.14 -28.70 0.83
CA MET A 1 19.00 -27.25 1.04
C MET A 1 17.56 -27.02 1.42
N ASP A 2 17.30 -26.79 2.70
CA ASP A 2 15.94 -26.47 3.16
C ASP A 2 15.49 -25.18 2.49
N LYS A 3 14.38 -25.25 1.74
CA LYS A 3 13.73 -24.03 1.24
C LYS A 3 13.24 -23.28 2.47
N LYS A 4 14.00 -22.28 2.92
CA LYS A 4 13.50 -21.29 3.88
C LYS A 4 12.27 -20.66 3.24
N TYR A 5 11.10 -20.88 3.83
CA TYR A 5 9.88 -20.23 3.38
C TYR A 5 10.07 -18.72 3.56
N GLN A 6 9.96 -17.97 2.47
CA GLN A 6 10.08 -16.52 2.51
C GLN A 6 8.80 -15.92 3.09
N LYS A 7 8.96 -15.04 4.07
CA LYS A 7 7.87 -14.30 4.70
C LYS A 7 7.71 -12.98 3.97
N LEU A 8 6.65 -12.86 3.17
CA LEU A 8 6.39 -11.72 2.29
C LEU A 8 5.19 -10.94 2.80
N LEU A 9 5.25 -9.60 2.76
CA LEU A 9 4.14 -8.74 3.16
C LEU A 9 3.74 -7.78 2.03
N LEU A 10 2.46 -7.78 1.67
CA LEU A 10 1.86 -6.71 0.90
C LEU A 10 1.09 -5.76 1.81
N VAL A 11 1.37 -4.47 1.72
CA VAL A 11 0.67 -3.40 2.44
C VAL A 11 -0.08 -2.51 1.44
N VAL A 12 -1.39 -2.38 1.60
CA VAL A 12 -2.17 -1.34 0.91
C VAL A 12 -2.21 -0.11 1.79
N VAL A 13 -1.75 1.04 1.29
CA VAL A 13 -1.95 2.32 1.98
C VAL A 13 -3.28 2.94 1.58
N ALA A 14 -4.11 3.26 2.58
CA ALA A 14 -5.45 3.80 2.36
C ALA A 14 -5.78 4.94 3.32
N LYS A 15 -6.67 5.83 2.86
CA LYS A 15 -7.33 6.82 3.71
C LYS A 15 -8.80 6.43 3.86
N ALA A 16 -9.39 6.64 5.02
CA ALA A 16 -10.82 6.41 5.20
C ALA A 16 -11.60 7.37 4.26
N PRO A 17 -12.60 6.86 3.52
CA PRO A 17 -13.34 7.66 2.55
C PRO A 17 -14.37 8.55 3.25
N VAL A 18 -13.90 9.73 3.68
CA VAL A 18 -14.70 10.80 4.26
C VAL A 18 -14.95 11.87 3.18
N PRO A 19 -16.21 12.30 2.95
CA PRO A 19 -16.52 13.35 1.98
C PRO A 19 -15.71 14.63 2.20
N GLY A 20 -15.11 15.14 1.13
CA GLY A 20 -14.27 16.34 1.16
C GLY A 20 -12.83 16.11 1.63
N GLU A 21 -12.48 14.89 2.07
CA GLU A 21 -11.13 14.55 2.52
C GLU A 21 -10.35 13.65 1.56
N VAL A 22 -11.04 13.04 0.61
CA VAL A 22 -10.50 12.11 -0.38
C VAL A 22 -10.94 12.55 -1.78
N LYS A 23 -10.08 12.32 -2.77
CA LYS A 23 -10.37 12.59 -4.19
C LYS A 23 -10.93 14.00 -4.46
N THR A 24 -10.45 15.00 -3.73
CA THR A 24 -10.90 16.40 -3.86
C THR A 24 -10.63 16.98 -5.25
N ARG A 25 -9.61 16.47 -5.95
CA ARG A 25 -9.29 16.82 -7.36
C ARG A 25 -10.34 16.36 -8.37
N LEU A 26 -11.29 15.50 -8.01
CA LEU A 26 -12.43 15.13 -8.85
C LEU A 26 -13.59 16.14 -8.78
N SER A 27 -13.50 17.14 -7.91
CA SER A 27 -14.46 18.23 -7.84
C SER A 27 -13.96 19.43 -8.66
N PRO A 28 -14.85 20.13 -9.39
CA PRO A 28 -16.31 20.10 -9.28
C PRO A 28 -17.04 19.10 -10.19
N GLU A 29 -16.34 18.34 -11.05
CA GLU A 29 -16.95 17.41 -11.99
C GLU A 29 -17.78 16.32 -11.30
N PHE A 30 -17.34 15.90 -10.12
CA PHE A 30 -18.07 15.05 -9.19
C PHE A 30 -18.37 15.80 -7.90
N THR A 31 -19.55 15.54 -7.33
CA THR A 31 -19.85 15.92 -5.96
C THR A 31 -18.88 15.22 -5.00
N THR A 32 -18.63 15.82 -3.82
CA THR A 32 -17.78 15.22 -2.79
C THR A 32 -18.26 13.81 -2.40
N GLN A 33 -19.57 13.58 -2.43
CA GLN A 33 -20.17 12.28 -2.13
C GLN A 33 -19.93 11.24 -3.24
N GLU A 34 -20.04 11.64 -4.51
CA GLU A 34 -19.75 10.75 -5.65
C GLU A 34 -18.28 10.37 -5.68
N ALA A 35 -17.36 11.34 -5.53
CA ALA A 35 -15.93 11.07 -5.47
C ALA A 35 -15.56 10.13 -4.32
N THR A 36 -16.20 10.29 -3.16
CA THR A 36 -16.02 9.41 -2.00
C THR A 36 -16.57 8.00 -2.23
N ASN A 37 -17.72 7.89 -2.90
CA ASN A 37 -18.30 6.59 -3.22
C ASN A 37 -17.45 5.84 -4.25
N LEU A 38 -16.92 6.55 -5.26
CA LEU A 38 -15.99 5.98 -6.23
C LEU A 38 -14.72 5.45 -5.53
N TYR A 39 -14.11 6.25 -4.66
CA TYR A 39 -12.93 5.82 -3.90
C TYR A 39 -13.21 4.62 -2.99
N ARG A 40 -14.40 4.55 -2.39
CA ARG A 40 -14.84 3.38 -1.63
C ARG A 40 -14.86 2.11 -2.49
N CYS A 41 -15.39 2.20 -3.72
CA CYS A 41 -15.35 1.09 -4.65
C CYS A 41 -13.91 0.68 -4.97
N PHE A 42 -13.00 1.64 -5.18
CA PHE A 42 -11.59 1.33 -5.46
C PHE A 42 -10.92 0.54 -4.34
N ILE A 43 -11.13 0.95 -3.09
CA ILE A 43 -10.63 0.21 -1.92
C ILE A 43 -11.20 -1.21 -1.88
N GLN A 44 -12.50 -1.37 -2.11
CA GLN A 44 -13.16 -2.69 -2.07
C GLN A 44 -12.65 -3.61 -3.17
N ASP A 45 -12.56 -3.12 -4.39
CA ASP A 45 -12.04 -3.88 -5.54
C ASP A 45 -10.59 -4.28 -5.31
N ARG A 46 -9.77 -3.36 -4.76
CA ARG A 46 -8.40 -3.65 -4.38
C ARG A 46 -8.30 -4.76 -3.35
N ILE A 47 -9.03 -4.66 -2.23
CA ILE A 47 -8.99 -5.66 -1.15
C ILE A 47 -9.42 -7.03 -1.68
N LYS A 48 -10.46 -7.06 -2.52
CA LYS A 48 -10.94 -8.28 -3.17
C LYS A 48 -9.91 -8.90 -4.11
N GLU A 49 -9.24 -8.08 -4.92
CA GLU A 49 -8.21 -8.54 -5.86
C GLU A 49 -7.02 -9.17 -5.14
N ILE A 50 -6.53 -8.53 -4.06
CA ILE A 50 -5.35 -9.03 -3.32
C ILE A 50 -5.68 -10.13 -2.31
N GLY A 51 -6.93 -10.24 -1.86
CA GLY A 51 -7.35 -11.20 -0.82
C GLY A 51 -7.13 -12.67 -1.16
N ASN A 52 -6.82 -12.99 -2.43
CA ASN A 52 -6.52 -14.34 -2.90
C ASN A 52 -5.03 -14.56 -3.23
N LEU A 53 -4.14 -13.64 -2.83
CA LEU A 53 -2.70 -13.82 -2.99
C LEU A 53 -2.18 -14.92 -2.06
N ALA A 54 -1.73 -16.02 -2.64
CA ALA A 54 -1.14 -17.14 -1.89
C ALA A 54 0.32 -16.85 -1.51
N GLY A 55 0.73 -17.23 -0.30
CA GLY A 55 2.11 -17.13 0.16
C GLY A 55 2.59 -15.72 0.49
N VAL A 56 1.67 -14.77 0.66
CA VAL A 56 1.95 -13.38 1.01
C VAL A 56 0.99 -12.96 2.12
N ASP A 57 1.52 -12.44 3.22
CA ASP A 57 0.71 -11.83 4.26
C ASP A 57 0.17 -10.49 3.75
N LEU A 58 -1.08 -10.17 4.09
CA LEU A 58 -1.77 -8.99 3.58
C LEU A 58 -2.04 -8.00 4.70
N ALA A 59 -1.85 -6.72 4.43
CA ALA A 59 -2.16 -5.67 5.38
C ALA A 59 -2.75 -4.42 4.73
N ILE A 60 -3.50 -3.67 5.54
CA ILE A 60 -3.92 -2.31 5.21
C ILE A 60 -3.33 -1.37 6.25
N SER A 61 -2.56 -0.39 5.77
CA SER A 61 -2.05 0.72 6.57
C SER A 61 -2.91 1.95 6.35
N TYR A 62 -3.63 2.40 7.37
CA TYR A 62 -4.72 3.38 7.19
C TYR A 62 -4.51 4.72 7.88
N THR A 63 -5.19 5.75 7.36
CA THR A 63 -5.40 7.05 8.01
C THR A 63 -6.88 7.43 8.00
N PRO A 64 -7.38 8.23 8.95
CA PRO A 64 -6.76 8.56 10.25
C PRO A 64 -6.66 7.34 11.18
N GLU A 65 -5.91 7.47 12.27
CA GLU A 65 -5.56 6.39 13.22
C GLU A 65 -6.78 5.66 13.83
N ASN A 66 -7.92 6.35 13.97
CA ASN A 66 -9.17 5.80 14.50
C ASN A 66 -10.03 5.07 13.45
N SER A 67 -9.51 4.81 12.25
CA SER A 67 -10.27 4.22 11.13
C SER A 67 -10.30 2.69 11.10
N GLU A 68 -9.75 2.01 12.10
CA GLU A 68 -9.67 0.55 12.16
C GLU A 68 -11.05 -0.11 11.91
N LYS A 69 -12.09 0.36 12.63
CA LYS A 69 -13.46 -0.15 12.50
C LYS A 69 -14.05 0.02 11.11
N TYR A 70 -13.56 0.98 10.32
CA TYR A 70 -14.00 1.16 8.95
C TYR A 70 -13.41 0.06 8.06
N PHE A 71 -12.09 -0.13 8.10
CA PHE A 71 -11.40 -1.12 7.27
C PHE A 71 -11.69 -2.57 7.67
N ALA A 72 -11.92 -2.82 8.96
CA ALA A 72 -12.31 -4.14 9.47
C ALA A 72 -13.58 -4.71 8.83
N LYS A 73 -14.43 -3.87 8.22
CA LYS A 73 -15.66 -4.30 7.52
C LYS A 73 -15.40 -4.93 6.15
N PHE A 74 -14.25 -4.65 5.53
CA PHE A 74 -13.96 -5.06 4.15
C PHE A 74 -12.97 -6.21 4.06
N ILE A 75 -12.28 -6.50 5.17
CA ILE A 75 -11.28 -7.56 5.21
C ILE A 75 -11.89 -8.88 5.68
N SER A 76 -11.45 -9.98 5.07
CA SER A 76 -11.67 -11.34 5.58
C SER A 76 -10.63 -11.67 6.67
N ASN A 77 -10.83 -12.80 7.35
CA ASN A 77 -9.83 -13.34 8.28
C ASN A 77 -8.46 -13.45 7.57
N GLY A 78 -7.44 -12.79 8.13
CA GLY A 78 -6.04 -12.88 7.66
C GLY A 78 -5.37 -11.56 7.30
N PHE A 79 -6.11 -10.47 7.10
CA PHE A 79 -5.48 -9.16 6.90
C PHE A 79 -5.03 -8.54 8.22
N HIS A 80 -3.83 -7.99 8.23
CA HIS A 80 -3.38 -7.12 9.30
C HIS A 80 -3.87 -5.68 9.09
N LEU A 81 -4.28 -5.04 10.17
CA LEU A 81 -4.69 -3.64 10.18
C LEU A 81 -3.77 -2.87 11.11
N PHE A 82 -3.23 -1.75 10.63
CA PHE A 82 -2.49 -0.83 11.50
C PHE A 82 -2.56 0.61 10.97
N PRO A 83 -2.47 1.63 11.84
CA PRO A 83 -2.47 3.01 11.42
C PRO A 83 -1.14 3.40 10.75
N GLN A 84 -1.18 4.32 9.79
CA GLN A 84 0.03 4.96 9.26
C GLN A 84 0.64 5.89 10.31
N ARG A 85 1.96 5.78 10.52
CA ARG A 85 2.72 6.60 11.47
C ARG A 85 3.72 7.49 10.74
N GLY A 86 3.63 8.80 10.92
CA GLY A 86 4.55 9.76 10.30
C GLY A 86 3.86 11.08 9.97
N LYS A 87 4.64 12.16 9.91
CA LYS A 87 4.14 13.53 9.69
C LYS A 87 3.67 13.75 8.26
N ASP A 88 4.41 13.18 7.30
CA ASP A 88 4.10 13.24 5.87
C ASP A 88 4.03 11.84 5.25
N LEU A 89 3.72 11.77 3.95
CA LEU A 89 3.61 10.50 3.23
C LEU A 89 4.94 9.73 3.22
N GLY A 90 6.06 10.41 3.03
CA GLY A 90 7.39 9.78 2.99
C GLY A 90 7.75 9.12 4.32
N GLU A 91 7.55 9.83 5.43
CA GLU A 91 7.73 9.27 6.77
C GLU A 91 6.80 8.07 7.01
N ARG A 92 5.54 8.16 6.57
CA ARG A 92 4.57 7.06 6.71
C ARG A 92 4.99 5.81 5.95
N LEU A 93 5.41 5.95 4.69
CA LEU A 93 5.92 4.83 3.89
C LEU A 93 7.21 4.25 4.48
N SER A 94 8.16 5.11 4.84
CA SER A 94 9.43 4.70 5.45
C SER A 94 9.20 3.91 6.75
N ASN A 95 8.30 4.36 7.61
CA ASN A 95 8.01 3.69 8.87
C ASN A 95 7.37 2.32 8.66
N ILE A 96 6.58 2.12 7.60
CA ILE A 96 6.07 0.78 7.24
C ILE A 96 7.23 -0.18 6.96
N PHE A 97 8.20 0.22 6.14
CA PHE A 97 9.36 -0.62 5.84
C PHE A 97 10.21 -0.91 7.07
N VAL A 98 10.53 0.12 7.86
CA VAL A 98 11.31 -0.03 9.11
C VAL A 98 10.63 -1.00 10.07
N ASP A 99 9.34 -0.80 10.32
CA ASP A 99 8.62 -1.57 11.33
C ASP A 99 8.38 -3.01 10.88
N LYS A 100 8.10 -3.24 9.58
CA LYS A 100 7.75 -4.57 9.07
C LYS A 100 8.96 -5.42 8.72
N LEU A 101 10.02 -4.85 8.17
CA LEU A 101 11.25 -5.61 7.95
C LEU A 101 11.92 -6.00 9.29
N ALA A 102 11.70 -5.23 10.36
CA ALA A 102 12.09 -5.62 11.73
C ALA A 102 11.23 -6.77 12.32
N GLN A 103 10.06 -7.06 11.75
CA GLN A 103 9.16 -8.17 12.15
C GLN A 103 9.41 -9.47 11.36
N GLU A 104 10.66 -9.66 10.91
CA GLU A 104 11.15 -10.83 10.19
C GLU A 104 10.50 -11.08 8.82
N TYR A 105 9.90 -10.06 8.20
CA TYR A 105 9.54 -10.14 6.79
C TYR A 105 10.81 -10.05 5.93
N ASP A 106 10.98 -11.01 5.01
CA ASP A 106 12.12 -11.02 4.08
C ASP A 106 11.97 -9.95 2.99
N ALA A 107 10.73 -9.61 2.64
CA ALA A 107 10.42 -8.50 1.73
C ALA A 107 9.04 -7.90 2.03
N VAL A 108 8.93 -6.59 1.83
CA VAL A 108 7.69 -5.83 1.96
C VAL A 108 7.44 -5.12 0.64
N SER A 109 6.20 -5.14 0.15
CA SER A 109 5.75 -4.29 -0.95
C SER A 109 4.56 -3.44 -0.48
N ILE A 110 4.56 -2.17 -0.83
CA ILE A 110 3.51 -1.21 -0.57
C ILE A 110 2.87 -0.84 -1.90
N ILE A 111 1.54 -0.83 -1.94
CA ILE A 111 0.75 -0.34 -3.07
C ILE A 111 -0.29 0.70 -2.63
N ASP A 112 -0.70 1.55 -3.57
CA ASP A 112 -1.82 2.47 -3.33
C ASP A 112 -3.18 1.74 -3.28
N SER A 113 -4.19 2.49 -2.81
CA SER A 113 -5.60 2.10 -2.83
C SER A 113 -6.38 2.69 -4.01
N ASP A 114 -5.68 3.36 -4.92
CA ASP A 114 -6.27 4.26 -5.92
C ASP A 114 -6.24 3.71 -7.36
N THR A 115 -5.56 2.58 -7.56
CA THR A 115 -5.38 1.93 -8.87
C THR A 115 -6.15 0.60 -8.95
N PRO A 116 -7.50 0.58 -8.87
CA PRO A 116 -8.28 -0.65 -8.65
C PRO A 116 -8.03 -1.78 -9.67
N ASP A 117 -7.57 -1.43 -10.86
CA ASP A 117 -7.26 -2.32 -11.98
C ASP A 117 -5.82 -2.88 -11.97
N LEU A 118 -4.97 -2.50 -11.00
CA LEU A 118 -3.62 -3.03 -10.90
C LEU A 118 -3.66 -4.57 -10.75
N PRO A 119 -3.11 -5.33 -11.70
CA PRO A 119 -3.19 -6.78 -11.66
C PRO A 119 -2.38 -7.37 -10.51
N ARG A 120 -2.92 -8.41 -9.86
CA ARG A 120 -2.15 -9.23 -8.89
C ARG A 120 -0.80 -9.75 -9.42
N SER A 121 -0.67 -9.95 -10.73
CA SER A 121 0.58 -10.39 -11.35
C SER A 121 1.71 -9.38 -11.17
N ILE A 122 1.40 -8.08 -11.08
CA ILE A 122 2.40 -7.03 -10.79
C ILE A 122 2.95 -7.18 -9.37
N VAL A 123 2.08 -7.48 -8.39
CA VAL A 123 2.50 -7.76 -7.02
C VAL A 123 3.35 -9.02 -6.95
N GLN A 124 2.93 -10.09 -7.63
CA GLN A 124 3.71 -11.33 -7.71
C GLN A 124 5.09 -11.11 -8.34
N GLN A 125 5.14 -10.33 -9.42
CA GLN A 125 6.40 -9.97 -10.08
C GLN A 125 7.30 -9.13 -9.17
N SER A 126 6.72 -8.20 -8.39
CA SER A 126 7.47 -7.43 -7.39
C SER A 126 8.16 -8.35 -6.39
N PHE A 127 7.45 -9.33 -5.83
CA PHE A 127 8.07 -10.29 -4.91
C PHE A 127 9.06 -11.23 -5.61
N GLN A 128 8.77 -11.69 -6.82
CA GLN A 128 9.73 -12.48 -7.61
C GLN A 128 11.05 -11.74 -7.83
N LEU A 129 11.00 -10.43 -8.09
CA LEU A 129 12.19 -9.60 -8.26
C LEU A 129 12.90 -9.39 -6.92
N LEU A 130 12.19 -9.05 -5.85
CA LEU A 130 12.78 -8.83 -4.51
C LEU A 130 13.42 -10.09 -3.91
N THR A 131 12.97 -11.25 -4.35
CA THR A 131 13.47 -12.56 -3.90
C THR A 131 14.55 -13.12 -4.81
N ALA A 132 14.82 -12.45 -5.94
CA ALA A 132 15.96 -12.75 -6.79
C ALA A 132 17.25 -12.16 -6.21
N ASP A 133 18.39 -12.77 -6.57
CA ASP A 133 19.70 -12.26 -6.17
C ASP A 133 19.91 -10.83 -6.69
N ARG A 134 20.42 -9.94 -5.82
CA ARG A 134 20.90 -8.58 -6.13
C ARG A 134 19.85 -7.49 -6.37
N VAL A 135 18.56 -7.71 -6.07
CA VAL A 135 17.53 -6.66 -6.16
C VAL A 135 17.17 -6.16 -4.77
N ASP A 136 17.61 -4.96 -4.38
CA ASP A 136 17.32 -4.38 -3.05
C ASP A 136 15.94 -3.70 -2.97
N ALA A 137 15.50 -3.12 -4.09
CA ALA A 137 14.23 -2.40 -4.20
C ALA A 137 13.60 -2.57 -5.59
N VAL A 138 12.26 -2.48 -5.64
CA VAL A 138 11.43 -2.52 -6.86
C VAL A 138 10.46 -1.36 -6.83
N PHE A 139 10.27 -0.70 -7.98
CA PHE A 139 9.33 0.40 -8.14
C PHE A 139 8.40 0.14 -9.33
N GLY A 140 7.10 0.39 -9.13
CA GLY A 140 6.09 0.44 -10.18
C GLY A 140 5.75 1.91 -10.50
N PRO A 141 6.26 2.47 -11.60
CA PRO A 141 6.13 3.90 -11.89
C PRO A 141 4.70 4.27 -12.33
N CYS A 142 4.26 5.46 -11.95
CA CYS A 142 3.07 6.12 -12.47
C CYS A 142 3.42 7.09 -13.60
N TYR A 143 2.46 7.42 -14.47
CA TYR A 143 2.65 8.40 -15.55
C TYR A 143 2.87 9.82 -15.05
N ASP A 144 2.42 10.13 -13.83
CA ASP A 144 2.53 11.45 -13.19
C ASP A 144 3.87 11.66 -12.46
N GLY A 145 4.81 10.71 -12.57
CA GLY A 145 6.12 10.76 -11.93
C GLY A 145 6.14 10.20 -10.50
N GLY A 146 5.00 9.74 -9.97
CA GLY A 146 4.93 8.96 -8.73
C GLY A 146 5.20 7.47 -8.95
N TYR A 147 4.85 6.66 -7.95
CA TYR A 147 4.85 5.21 -8.06
C TYR A 147 3.60 4.63 -7.38
N TYR A 148 2.97 3.65 -8.01
CA TYR A 148 1.83 2.92 -7.46
C TYR A 148 2.29 1.73 -6.60
N LEU A 149 3.54 1.29 -6.76
CA LEU A 149 4.16 0.19 -6.04
C LEU A 149 5.59 0.56 -5.65
N VAL A 150 5.95 0.26 -4.41
CA VAL A 150 7.34 0.25 -3.94
C VAL A 150 7.56 -0.99 -3.09
N GLY A 151 8.63 -1.74 -3.33
CA GLY A 151 8.96 -2.90 -2.51
C GLY A 151 10.44 -2.98 -2.20
N MET A 152 10.78 -3.51 -1.03
CA MET A 152 12.15 -3.53 -0.51
C MET A 152 12.38 -4.75 0.38
N ARG A 153 13.62 -5.23 0.44
CA ARG A 153 14.08 -6.25 1.42
C ARG A 153 14.88 -5.67 2.60
N GLN A 154 15.25 -4.40 2.52
CA GLN A 154 15.91 -3.67 3.59
C GLN A 154 15.31 -2.26 3.70
N PRO A 155 15.25 -1.66 4.90
CA PRO A 155 14.79 -0.29 5.03
C PRO A 155 15.76 0.67 4.34
N HIS A 156 15.24 1.51 3.46
CA HIS A 156 15.96 2.60 2.81
C HIS A 156 15.24 3.94 3.05
N PRO A 157 15.26 4.49 4.29
CA PRO A 157 14.54 5.72 4.62
C PRO A 157 14.90 6.90 3.72
N GLU A 158 16.14 6.96 3.23
CA GLU A 158 16.66 7.97 2.32
C GLU A 158 15.87 8.07 1.02
N LEU A 159 15.24 6.98 0.56
CA LEU A 159 14.44 6.95 -0.67
C LEU A 159 13.12 7.70 -0.54
N PHE A 160 12.70 8.04 0.69
CA PHE A 160 11.46 8.78 0.95
C PHE A 160 11.69 10.22 1.40
N GLN A 161 12.95 10.63 1.57
CA GLN A 161 13.33 11.96 2.02
C GLN A 161 13.40 12.94 0.86
N LYS A 162 13.01 14.20 1.12
CA LYS A 162 13.09 15.33 0.16
C LYS A 162 12.33 15.10 -1.15
N ILE A 163 11.37 14.18 -1.15
CA ILE A 163 10.42 14.04 -2.25
C ILE A 163 9.27 15.02 -2.01
N PRO A 164 8.91 15.84 -3.01
CA PRO A 164 7.78 16.75 -2.91
C PRO A 164 6.46 15.94 -3.05
N TRP A 165 6.06 15.27 -1.98
CA TRP A 165 4.86 14.45 -1.95
C TRP A 165 3.61 15.31 -2.11
N SER A 166 2.73 14.96 -3.04
CA SER A 166 1.46 15.67 -3.26
C SER A 166 1.66 17.17 -3.50
N THR A 167 2.61 17.54 -4.37
CA THR A 167 2.67 18.91 -4.89
C THR A 167 1.33 19.29 -5.49
N GLU A 168 0.85 20.45 -5.04
CA GLU A 168 -0.45 21.03 -5.36
C GLU A 168 -0.71 21.09 -6.86
#